data_AF-A0A913XAV0-F1
#
_entry.id   AF-A0A913XAV0-F1
#
_cell.length_a   1.000
_cell.length_b   1.000
_cell.length_c   1.000
_cell.angle_alpha   90.00
_cell.angle_beta   90.00
_cell.angle_gamma   90.00
#
_symmetry.space_group_name_H-M   'P 1'
#
loop_
_entity.id
_entity.type
_entity.pdbx_description
1 polymer ?
#
loop_
_entity_poly.entity_id
_entity_poly.type
_entity_poly.pdbx_seq_one_letter_code
_entity_poly.pdbx_strand_id
1 'polypeptide(L)'
;MKWILACAFFAVAFAINPEEAETDPDVFEGDMILTPEQKMAAVNGWDVDAPLGRGGIKNKRWPGGVFVYQIDGALARSSKAMNAINGAFREWSSKTCITFKKRTNERDYAYFRIGSGCSSWVGRSGGRQTINLASGCWYVGIVAHEIGHALGFYHEQSRPDRDNYVTIMWNNIIEKSKFNFNKYNRGTIDSLGTPYDYGSVMHYGSRAFSKNGRPTIVAKQSGVTLGQRRGLSAIDAKQMNLMYKSECSGGGGGGGSSCVNNHSRCDEWAQRGECKKNPRWMLVNCKKSCKVCS
;
A
#
# COMPACT_ATOMS: atom_id res chain seq x y z
N MET A 1 -18.47 -28.06 53.69
CA MET A 1 -18.66 -27.35 52.41
C MET A 1 -17.42 -26.52 52.13
N LYS A 2 -16.62 -26.92 51.15
CA LYS A 2 -15.41 -26.21 50.72
C LYS A 2 -15.83 -25.06 49.80
N TRP A 3 -15.47 -23.84 50.17
CA TRP A 3 -15.62 -22.67 49.31
C TRP A 3 -14.46 -22.64 48.33
N ILE A 4 -14.74 -22.88 47.05
CA ILE A 4 -13.77 -22.67 45.97
C ILE A 4 -13.93 -21.19 45.57
N LEU A 5 -12.94 -20.38 45.92
CA LEU A 5 -12.76 -19.05 45.34
C LEU A 5 -12.42 -19.25 43.85
N ALA A 6 -13.41 -19.05 42.97
CA ALA A 6 -13.15 -18.95 41.55
C ALA A 6 -12.56 -17.56 41.28
N CYS A 7 -11.23 -17.47 41.22
CA CYS A 7 -10.55 -16.32 40.62
C CYS A 7 -10.91 -16.29 39.13
N ALA A 8 -11.90 -15.47 38.76
CA ALA A 8 -12.16 -15.13 37.37
C ALA A 8 -10.97 -14.31 36.85
N PHE A 9 -10.03 -14.96 36.17
CA PHE A 9 -9.10 -14.29 35.28
C PHE A 9 -9.93 -13.66 34.15
N PHE A 10 -10.29 -12.38 34.30
CA PHE A 10 -10.65 -11.55 33.17
C PHE A 10 -9.40 -11.36 32.32
N ALA A 11 -9.14 -12.29 31.40
CA ALA A 11 -8.27 -12.03 30.28
C ALA A 11 -8.97 -10.95 29.45
N VAL A 12 -8.58 -9.69 29.62
CA VAL A 12 -8.88 -8.65 28.65
C VAL A 12 -8.15 -9.06 27.38
N ALA A 13 -8.84 -9.78 26.50
CA ALA A 13 -8.37 -10.04 25.15
C ALA A 13 -8.35 -8.69 24.44
N PHE A 14 -7.23 -7.97 24.56
CA PHE A 14 -6.96 -6.85 23.67
C PHE A 14 -6.88 -7.44 22.26
N ALA A 15 -7.80 -7.03 21.38
CA ALA A 15 -7.79 -7.45 19.99
C ALA A 15 -6.44 -7.04 19.37
N ILE A 16 -5.56 -8.02 19.18
CA ILE A 16 -4.32 -7.82 18.42
C ILE A 16 -4.75 -7.75 16.95
N ASN A 17 -4.22 -6.77 16.21
CA ASN A 17 -4.48 -6.67 14.78
C ASN A 17 -4.03 -7.99 14.11
N PRO A 18 -4.87 -8.64 13.29
CA PRO A 18 -4.57 -9.96 12.76
C PRO A 18 -3.29 -9.99 11.90
N GLU A 19 -2.94 -8.89 11.23
CA GLU A 19 -1.66 -8.72 10.52
C GLU A 19 -0.41 -8.59 11.43
N GLU A 20 -0.58 -8.33 12.73
CA GLU A 20 0.51 -8.00 13.66
C GLU A 20 0.80 -9.10 14.70
N ALA A 21 0.22 -10.28 14.52
CA ALA A 21 0.21 -11.37 15.51
C ALA A 21 1.05 -12.60 15.13
N GLU A 22 1.25 -12.86 13.83
CA GLU A 22 1.84 -14.12 13.35
C GLU A 22 3.04 -13.86 12.43
N THR A 23 4.01 -14.78 12.47
CA THR A 23 5.18 -14.72 11.58
C THR A 23 4.94 -15.62 10.38
N ASP A 24 4.44 -15.05 9.30
CA ASP A 24 4.40 -15.71 8.01
C ASP A 24 5.70 -15.37 7.24
N PRO A 25 6.54 -16.37 6.87
CA PRO A 25 7.80 -16.14 6.18
C PRO A 25 7.62 -15.64 4.73
N ASP A 26 6.42 -15.77 4.17
CA ASP A 26 6.10 -15.40 2.78
C ASP A 26 5.69 -13.92 2.65
N VAL A 27 5.51 -13.22 3.77
CA VAL A 27 5.16 -11.79 3.83
C VAL A 27 6.25 -10.98 4.54
N PHE A 28 6.51 -9.79 4.02
CA PHE A 28 7.41 -8.81 4.62
C PHE A 28 6.62 -7.91 5.55
N GLU A 29 7.16 -7.55 6.72
CA GLU A 29 6.42 -6.70 7.66
C GLU A 29 5.01 -7.25 7.99
N GLY A 30 4.85 -8.58 8.04
CA GLY A 30 3.61 -9.22 8.46
C GLY A 30 2.50 -9.31 7.40
N ASP A 31 2.43 -8.41 6.43
CA ASP A 31 1.31 -8.34 5.47
C ASP A 31 1.69 -7.86 4.05
N MET A 32 2.95 -7.47 3.79
CA MET A 32 3.37 -7.02 2.46
C MET A 32 3.98 -8.14 1.62
N ILE A 33 3.34 -8.45 0.50
CA ILE A 33 3.88 -9.35 -0.53
C ILE A 33 4.77 -8.52 -1.47
N LEU A 34 6.08 -8.74 -1.38
CA LEU A 34 7.07 -8.01 -2.18
C LEU A 34 7.49 -8.80 -3.42
N THR A 35 7.68 -8.11 -4.54
CA THR A 35 8.42 -8.67 -5.70
C THR A 35 9.85 -9.02 -5.29
N PRO A 36 10.54 -9.94 -6.00
CA PRO A 36 11.93 -10.28 -5.70
C PRO A 36 12.84 -9.05 -5.63
N GLU A 37 12.64 -8.08 -6.51
CA GLU A 37 13.41 -6.82 -6.54
C GLU A 37 13.12 -5.97 -5.29
N GLN A 38 11.84 -5.81 -4.92
CA GLN A 38 11.45 -5.08 -3.71
C GLN A 38 12.00 -5.76 -2.45
N LYS A 39 11.94 -7.09 -2.36
CA LYS A 39 12.45 -7.85 -1.22
C LYS A 39 13.97 -7.69 -1.09
N MET A 40 14.70 -7.82 -2.21
CA MET A 40 16.15 -7.65 -2.24
C MET A 40 16.55 -6.24 -1.80
N ALA A 41 15.85 -5.21 -2.28
CA ALA A 41 16.18 -3.86 -1.90
C ALA A 41 15.79 -3.51 -0.45
N ALA A 42 14.65 -4.01 0.03
CA ALA A 42 14.25 -3.85 1.43
C ALA A 42 15.28 -4.46 2.39
N VAL A 43 15.76 -5.68 2.10
CA VAL A 43 16.74 -6.39 2.94
C VAL A 43 18.11 -5.70 2.94
N ASN A 44 18.56 -5.20 1.79
CA ASN A 44 19.87 -4.54 1.68
C ASN A 44 19.86 -3.05 2.07
N GLY A 45 18.71 -2.52 2.51
CA GLY A 45 18.53 -1.10 2.75
C GLY A 45 18.75 -0.25 1.49
N TRP A 46 18.59 -0.85 0.31
CA TRP A 46 18.67 -0.19 -0.99
C TRP A 46 17.34 0.47 -1.32
N ASP A 47 17.41 1.49 -2.16
CA ASP A 47 16.19 2.12 -2.69
C ASP A 47 15.46 1.05 -3.52
N VAL A 48 14.29 0.60 -3.05
CA VAL A 48 13.48 -0.42 -3.72
C VAL A 48 13.06 -0.02 -5.13
N ASP A 49 13.23 1.27 -5.45
CA ASP A 49 12.87 1.88 -6.71
C ASP A 49 14.07 2.41 -7.53
N ALA A 50 15.33 2.35 -7.09
CA ALA A 50 16.48 2.78 -7.93
C ALA A 50 17.17 1.59 -8.63
N PRO A 51 17.37 1.61 -9.96
CA PRO A 51 17.71 2.79 -10.77
C PRO A 51 16.55 3.49 -11.51
N LEU A 52 15.32 3.46 -11.00
CA LEU A 52 14.20 4.31 -11.47
C LEU A 52 13.50 5.10 -10.33
N GLY A 53 14.30 5.72 -9.46
CA GLY A 53 14.05 6.95 -8.69
C GLY A 53 12.73 7.18 -7.89
N ARG A 54 12.87 7.06 -6.57
CA ARG A 54 12.29 7.88 -5.47
C ARG A 54 10.76 7.88 -5.28
N GLY A 55 10.31 7.25 -4.19
CA GLY A 55 9.23 7.75 -3.32
C GLY A 55 7.81 7.41 -3.70
N GLY A 56 7.25 6.34 -3.11
CA GLY A 56 5.90 5.84 -3.39
C GLY A 56 5.78 5.40 -4.86
N ILE A 57 5.93 4.10 -5.12
CA ILE A 57 6.39 3.55 -6.42
C ILE A 57 6.02 4.44 -7.61
N LYS A 58 6.96 5.26 -8.10
CA LYS A 58 6.68 6.17 -9.23
C LYS A 58 6.23 5.42 -10.49
N ASN A 59 6.65 4.17 -10.64
CA ASN A 59 6.43 3.36 -11.85
C ASN A 59 5.46 2.17 -11.64
N LYS A 60 4.75 2.12 -10.51
CA LYS A 60 3.74 1.10 -10.21
C LYS A 60 2.51 1.70 -9.54
N ARG A 61 2.16 2.93 -9.91
CA ARG A 61 0.84 3.49 -9.62
C ARG A 61 -0.19 2.85 -10.54
N TRP A 62 -1.43 2.80 -10.08
CA TRP A 62 -2.55 2.45 -10.93
C TRP A 62 -2.81 3.58 -11.93
N PRO A 63 -2.75 3.32 -13.26
CA PRO A 63 -2.91 4.35 -14.26
C PRO A 63 -4.22 5.13 -14.08
N GLY A 64 -4.13 6.46 -14.12
CA GLY A 64 -5.28 7.34 -13.96
C GLY A 64 -5.91 7.32 -12.56
N GLY A 65 -5.24 6.71 -11.56
CA GLY A 65 -5.82 6.48 -10.24
C GLY A 65 -6.96 5.45 -10.25
N VAL A 66 -7.03 4.61 -11.29
CA VAL A 66 -8.09 3.61 -11.45
C VAL A 66 -7.62 2.26 -10.91
N PHE A 67 -8.06 1.91 -9.70
CA PHE A 67 -7.80 0.63 -9.07
C PHE A 67 -8.70 -0.45 -9.67
N VAL A 68 -8.13 -1.28 -10.56
CA VAL A 68 -8.87 -2.35 -11.24
C VAL A 68 -8.90 -3.59 -10.36
N TYR A 69 -10.09 -4.13 -10.11
CA TYR A 69 -10.26 -5.24 -9.17
C TYR A 69 -11.17 -6.36 -9.66
N GLN A 70 -10.93 -7.56 -9.15
CA GLN A 70 -11.82 -8.71 -9.24
C GLN A 70 -11.94 -9.36 -7.85
N ILE A 71 -13.14 -9.81 -7.49
CA ILE A 71 -13.40 -10.47 -6.21
C ILE A 71 -13.72 -11.93 -6.47
N ASP A 72 -13.04 -12.81 -5.75
CA ASP A 72 -13.29 -14.25 -5.77
C ASP A 72 -14.74 -14.56 -5.34
N GLY A 73 -15.35 -15.55 -6.01
CA GLY A 73 -16.74 -15.91 -5.75
C GLY A 73 -17.01 -16.36 -4.31
N ALA A 74 -16.03 -16.96 -3.62
CA ALA A 74 -16.17 -17.33 -2.21
C ALA A 74 -16.27 -16.10 -1.30
N LEU A 75 -15.47 -15.05 -1.54
CA LEU A 75 -15.61 -13.78 -0.82
C LEU A 75 -16.93 -13.09 -1.17
N ALA A 76 -17.32 -13.09 -2.45
CA ALA A 76 -18.53 -12.42 -2.92
C ALA A 76 -19.83 -12.95 -2.29
N ARG A 77 -19.84 -14.20 -1.81
CA ARG A 77 -20.98 -14.80 -1.10
C ARG A 77 -21.10 -14.35 0.37
N SER A 78 -20.05 -13.75 0.94
CA SER A 78 -20.07 -13.27 2.32
C SER A 78 -20.47 -11.80 2.38
N SER A 79 -21.66 -11.51 2.92
CA SER A 79 -22.13 -10.14 3.13
C SER A 79 -21.18 -9.32 4.02
N LYS A 80 -20.56 -9.95 5.03
CA LYS A 80 -19.58 -9.28 5.89
C LYS A 80 -18.33 -8.86 5.11
N ALA A 81 -17.77 -9.77 4.29
CA ALA A 81 -16.62 -9.46 3.45
C ALA A 81 -16.94 -8.35 2.45
N MET A 82 -18.09 -8.46 1.75
CA MET A 82 -18.52 -7.46 0.77
C MET A 82 -18.79 -6.10 1.39
N ASN A 83 -19.35 -6.05 2.60
CA ASN A 83 -19.53 -4.79 3.33
C ASN A 83 -18.19 -4.12 3.68
N ALA A 84 -17.19 -4.91 4.11
CA ALA A 84 -15.86 -4.40 4.39
C ALA A 84 -15.15 -3.89 3.13
N ILE A 85 -15.17 -4.67 2.04
CA ILE A 85 -14.57 -4.30 0.75
C ILE A 85 -15.23 -3.04 0.17
N ASN A 86 -16.56 -3.02 0.07
CA ASN A 86 -17.28 -1.85 -0.45
C ASN A 86 -17.12 -0.62 0.46
N GLY A 87 -17.03 -0.82 1.77
CA GLY A 87 -16.72 0.25 2.73
C GLY A 87 -15.32 0.83 2.50
N ALA A 88 -14.31 -0.02 2.30
CA ALA A 88 -12.95 0.43 2.01
C ALA A 88 -12.84 1.13 0.65
N PHE A 89 -13.58 0.67 -0.37
CA PHE A 89 -13.67 1.38 -1.65
C PHE A 89 -14.25 2.79 -1.48
N ARG A 90 -15.31 2.95 -0.68
CA ARG A 90 -15.88 4.27 -0.37
C ARG A 90 -14.92 5.15 0.43
N GLU A 91 -14.20 4.56 1.37
CA GLU A 91 -13.23 5.28 2.20
C GLU A 91 -12.14 5.93 1.36
N TRP A 92 -11.54 5.17 0.43
CA TRP A 92 -10.54 5.70 -0.51
C TRP A 92 -11.16 6.69 -1.52
N SER A 93 -12.26 6.33 -2.17
CA SER A 93 -12.84 7.14 -3.26
C SER A 93 -13.52 8.44 -2.80
N SER A 94 -13.95 8.54 -1.54
CA SER A 94 -14.55 9.77 -1.01
C SER A 94 -13.52 10.79 -0.50
N LYS A 95 -12.31 10.34 -0.17
CA LYS A 95 -11.24 11.16 0.43
C LYS A 95 -10.07 11.41 -0.52
N THR A 96 -10.01 10.64 -1.61
CA THR A 96 -8.94 10.71 -2.59
C THR A 96 -9.48 10.69 -4.01
N CYS A 97 -8.60 10.92 -4.97
CA CYS A 97 -8.92 10.79 -6.38
C CYS A 97 -8.95 9.34 -6.90
N ILE A 98 -8.68 8.35 -6.04
CA ILE A 98 -8.68 6.94 -6.44
C ILE A 98 -10.10 6.48 -6.75
N THR A 99 -10.26 5.83 -7.89
CA THR A 99 -11.53 5.22 -8.31
C THR A 99 -11.37 3.71 -8.43
N PHE A 100 -12.48 2.98 -8.30
CA PHE A 100 -12.48 1.52 -8.34
C PHE A 100 -13.24 1.03 -9.56
N LYS A 101 -12.61 0.19 -10.37
CA LYS A 101 -13.21 -0.39 -11.57
C LYS A 101 -13.22 -1.91 -11.46
N LYS A 102 -14.39 -2.52 -11.57
CA LYS A 102 -14.49 -3.97 -11.71
C LYS A 102 -13.84 -4.38 -13.02
N ARG A 103 -12.93 -5.34 -12.95
CA ARG A 103 -12.18 -5.86 -14.09
C ARG A 103 -13.11 -6.44 -15.15
N THR A 104 -12.73 -6.21 -16.40
CA THR A 104 -13.26 -6.85 -17.59
C THR A 104 -12.14 -7.65 -18.29
N ASN A 105 -11.29 -6.99 -19.05
CA ASN A 105 -10.19 -7.58 -19.83
C ASN A 105 -8.81 -7.03 -19.47
N GLU A 106 -8.71 -6.15 -18.45
CA GLU A 106 -7.46 -5.55 -18.05
C GLU A 106 -6.47 -6.64 -17.63
N ARG A 107 -5.23 -6.52 -18.15
CA ARG A 107 -4.13 -7.43 -17.84
C ARG A 107 -3.73 -7.35 -16.37
N ASP A 108 -3.67 -6.12 -15.85
CA ASP A 108 -3.13 -5.82 -14.54
C ASP A 108 -4.31 -5.46 -13.60
N TYR A 109 -4.47 -6.21 -12.50
CA TYR A 109 -5.62 -6.07 -11.60
C TYR A 109 -5.37 -6.70 -10.23
N ALA A 110 -6.03 -6.16 -9.21
CA ALA A 110 -6.07 -6.74 -7.87
C ALA A 110 -7.14 -7.84 -7.79
N TYR A 111 -6.78 -8.98 -7.21
CA TYR A 111 -7.65 -10.14 -7.02
C TYR A 111 -7.86 -10.39 -5.53
N PHE A 112 -9.03 -10.00 -5.02
CA PHE A 112 -9.42 -10.26 -3.64
C PHE A 112 -9.81 -11.73 -3.49
N ARG A 113 -9.19 -12.44 -2.55
CA ARG A 113 -9.45 -13.86 -2.26
C ARG A 113 -9.42 -14.15 -0.76
N ILE A 114 -9.98 -15.29 -0.37
CA ILE A 114 -9.76 -15.84 0.97
C ILE A 114 -8.30 -16.34 1.05
N GLY A 115 -7.60 -15.95 2.11
CA GLY A 115 -6.25 -16.40 2.46
C GLY A 115 -6.15 -16.79 3.93
N SER A 116 -4.96 -17.16 4.38
CA SER A 116 -4.65 -17.50 5.77
C SER A 116 -4.60 -16.28 6.69
N GLY A 117 -4.22 -15.11 6.15
CA GLY A 117 -4.15 -13.83 6.86
C GLY A 117 -4.66 -12.66 6.02
N CYS A 118 -4.28 -11.45 6.43
CA CYS A 118 -4.48 -10.20 5.70
C CYS A 118 -3.14 -9.85 5.02
N SER A 119 -3.11 -9.75 3.69
CA SER A 119 -1.89 -9.35 2.99
C SER A 119 -2.14 -8.85 1.58
N SER A 120 -1.22 -8.02 1.09
CA SER A 120 -1.35 -7.34 -0.20
C SER A 120 0.02 -7.07 -0.82
N TRP A 121 0.04 -6.95 -2.14
CA TRP A 121 1.22 -6.47 -2.85
C TRP A 121 1.41 -4.97 -2.64
N VAL A 122 2.66 -4.50 -2.64
CA VAL A 122 2.92 -3.05 -2.58
C VAL A 122 2.95 -2.46 -3.98
N GLY A 123 1.99 -1.59 -4.27
CA GLY A 123 1.71 -0.98 -5.56
C GLY A 123 1.28 -1.97 -6.64
N ARG A 124 1.27 -1.52 -7.90
CA ARG A 124 0.84 -2.28 -9.07
C ARG A 124 1.94 -3.22 -9.58
N SER A 125 1.95 -4.47 -9.13
CA SER A 125 3.03 -5.42 -9.41
C SER A 125 3.04 -5.95 -10.86
N GLY A 126 1.90 -5.88 -11.56
CA GLY A 126 1.73 -6.36 -12.94
C GLY A 126 1.06 -7.74 -12.99
N GLY A 127 0.17 -7.94 -13.96
CA GLY A 127 -0.71 -9.12 -14.02
C GLY A 127 -1.74 -9.15 -12.90
N ARG A 128 -2.18 -10.36 -12.54
CA ARG A 128 -3.04 -10.60 -11.37
C ARG A 128 -2.21 -10.49 -10.09
N GLN A 129 -2.52 -9.52 -9.23
CA GLN A 129 -1.92 -9.40 -7.89
C GLN A 129 -2.96 -9.70 -6.81
N THR A 130 -2.64 -10.55 -5.84
CA THR A 130 -3.60 -11.01 -4.83
C THR A 130 -3.72 -10.06 -3.65
N ILE A 131 -4.94 -9.88 -3.15
CA ILE A 131 -5.21 -9.34 -1.81
C ILE A 131 -5.87 -10.46 -1.01
N ASN A 132 -5.19 -10.93 0.02
CA ASN A 132 -5.64 -12.02 0.87
C ASN A 132 -6.46 -11.45 2.03
N LEU A 133 -7.66 -11.98 2.24
CA LEU A 133 -8.55 -11.57 3.32
C LEU A 133 -9.10 -12.81 4.04
N ALA A 134 -8.45 -13.21 5.13
CA ALA A 134 -9.02 -14.14 6.10
C ALA A 134 -10.30 -13.55 6.74
N SER A 135 -11.10 -14.39 7.41
CA SER A 135 -12.36 -13.99 8.04
C SER A 135 -12.19 -12.88 9.11
N GLY A 136 -11.04 -12.85 9.78
CA GLY A 136 -10.64 -11.81 10.73
C GLY A 136 -10.34 -10.46 10.08
N CYS A 137 -10.10 -10.40 8.77
CA CYS A 137 -9.75 -9.19 8.04
C CYS A 137 -10.97 -8.37 7.58
N TRP A 138 -12.20 -8.89 7.72
CA TRP A 138 -13.40 -8.29 7.13
C TRP A 138 -13.95 -7.10 7.93
N TYR A 139 -13.10 -6.08 8.08
CA TYR A 139 -13.39 -4.79 8.68
C TYR A 139 -12.92 -3.70 7.73
N VAL A 140 -13.65 -2.58 7.65
CA VAL A 140 -13.38 -1.52 6.68
C VAL A 140 -11.94 -1.00 6.76
N GLY A 141 -11.42 -0.72 7.96
CA GLY A 141 -10.06 -0.20 8.10
C GLY A 141 -8.97 -1.20 7.74
N ILE A 142 -9.16 -2.50 8.02
CA ILE A 142 -8.19 -3.55 7.62
C ILE A 142 -8.20 -3.69 6.10
N VAL A 143 -9.37 -3.78 5.46
CA VAL A 143 -9.42 -3.85 3.99
C VAL A 143 -8.88 -2.56 3.34
N ALA A 144 -9.11 -1.40 3.97
CA ALA A 144 -8.54 -0.13 3.50
C ALA A 144 -7.01 -0.10 3.61
N HIS A 145 -6.44 -0.69 4.66
CA HIS A 145 -5.00 -0.88 4.84
C HIS A 145 -4.39 -1.72 3.70
N GLU A 146 -4.98 -2.88 3.41
CA GLU A 146 -4.53 -3.76 2.32
C GLU A 146 -4.61 -3.10 0.93
N ILE A 147 -5.65 -2.30 0.71
CA ILE A 147 -5.77 -1.48 -0.50
C ILE A 147 -4.71 -0.38 -0.51
N GLY A 148 -4.37 0.21 0.65
CA GLY A 148 -3.27 1.15 0.81
C GLY A 148 -1.94 0.59 0.31
N HIS A 149 -1.61 -0.64 0.71
CA HIS A 149 -0.47 -1.36 0.14
C HIS A 149 -0.56 -1.50 -1.37
N ALA A 150 -1.67 -2.00 -1.90
CA ALA A 150 -1.85 -2.19 -3.34
C ALA A 150 -1.81 -0.88 -4.14
N LEU A 151 -2.11 0.26 -3.50
CA LEU A 151 -1.96 1.61 -4.07
C LEU A 151 -0.53 2.14 -3.99
N GLY A 152 0.31 1.59 -3.12
CA GLY A 152 1.75 1.88 -3.03
C GLY A 152 2.24 2.38 -1.67
N PHE A 153 1.42 2.32 -0.61
CA PHE A 153 1.88 2.66 0.73
C PHE A 153 2.67 1.51 1.37
N TYR A 154 3.77 1.88 2.01
CA TYR A 154 4.43 1.06 3.03
C TYR A 154 3.90 1.46 4.39
N HIS A 155 4.33 0.78 5.44
CA HIS A 155 3.96 1.15 6.79
C HIS A 155 4.56 2.47 7.27
N GLU A 156 3.79 3.20 8.08
CA GLU A 156 4.18 4.50 8.63
C GLU A 156 5.37 4.38 9.60
N GLN A 157 5.41 3.33 10.43
CA GLN A 157 6.54 3.10 11.34
C GLN A 157 7.85 2.75 10.62
N SER A 158 7.80 2.45 9.32
CA SER A 158 8.98 2.10 8.53
C SER A 158 9.61 3.32 7.84
N ARG A 159 9.03 4.52 8.05
CA ARG A 159 9.56 5.79 7.53
C ARG A 159 11.02 6.06 7.97
N PRO A 160 11.84 6.71 7.12
CA PRO A 160 13.22 7.05 7.45
C PRO A 160 13.38 7.96 8.68
N ASP A 161 12.39 8.82 8.93
CA ASP A 161 12.33 9.81 10.02
C ASP A 161 11.59 9.32 11.27
N ARG A 162 11.09 8.07 11.29
CA ARG A 162 10.23 7.55 12.37
C ARG A 162 10.84 7.65 13.77
N ASP A 163 12.16 7.57 13.91
CA ASP A 163 12.83 7.67 15.22
C ASP A 163 12.74 9.09 15.84
N ASN A 164 12.27 10.10 15.10
CA ASN A 164 11.94 11.41 15.66
C ASN A 164 10.58 11.40 16.40
N TYR A 165 9.74 10.40 16.14
CA TYR A 165 8.33 10.35 16.57
C TYR A 165 8.03 9.15 17.47
N VAL A 166 8.67 8.01 17.23
CA VAL A 166 8.50 6.79 18.01
C VAL A 166 9.84 6.23 18.47
N THR A 167 9.80 5.41 19.52
CA THR A 167 10.92 4.61 19.99
C THR A 167 10.59 3.14 19.79
N ILE A 168 11.47 2.40 19.13
CA ILE A 168 11.35 0.95 18.96
C ILE A 168 11.97 0.23 20.16
N MET A 169 11.16 -0.55 20.87
CA MET A 169 11.57 -1.33 22.03
C MET A 169 12.06 -2.71 21.60
N TRP A 170 13.27 -2.76 21.01
CA TRP A 170 13.86 -3.98 20.43
C TRP A 170 13.84 -5.21 21.34
N ASN A 171 13.99 -5.01 22.65
CA ASN A 171 13.97 -6.10 23.64
C ASN A 171 12.58 -6.73 23.83
N ASN A 172 11.50 -6.09 23.39
CA ASN A 172 10.13 -6.60 23.48
C ASN A 172 9.69 -7.32 22.19
N ILE A 173 10.47 -7.23 21.10
CA ILE A 173 10.11 -7.82 19.79
C ILE A 173 10.52 -9.30 19.75
N ILE A 174 9.69 -10.14 19.12
CA ILE A 174 10.02 -11.54 18.78
C ILE A 174 11.29 -11.55 17.91
N GLU A 175 12.30 -12.35 18.26
CA GLU A 175 13.64 -12.27 17.64
C GLU A 175 13.59 -12.36 16.10
N LYS A 176 12.85 -13.36 15.58
CA LYS A 176 12.65 -13.57 14.14
C LYS A 176 11.85 -12.47 13.44
N SER A 177 11.20 -11.57 14.17
CA SER A 177 10.36 -10.49 13.63
C SER A 177 11.00 -9.10 13.71
N LYS A 178 12.22 -8.99 14.24
CA LYS A 178 12.92 -7.69 14.35
C LYS A 178 13.07 -6.97 13.01
N PHE A 179 13.23 -7.72 11.93
CA PHE A 179 13.36 -7.15 10.58
C PHE A 179 12.13 -6.35 10.14
N ASN A 180 10.93 -6.65 10.67
CA ASN A 180 9.69 -5.90 10.40
C ASN A 180 9.73 -4.46 10.92
N PHE A 181 10.73 -4.13 11.74
CA PHE A 181 10.92 -2.79 12.29
C PHE A 181 12.09 -2.06 11.63
N ASN A 182 12.73 -2.62 10.61
CA ASN A 182 13.78 -1.91 9.89
C ASN A 182 13.20 -0.69 9.16
N LYS A 183 13.94 0.41 9.10
CA LYS A 183 13.53 1.58 8.31
C LYS A 183 13.85 1.34 6.85
N TYR A 184 13.01 1.87 5.99
CA TYR A 184 13.42 2.10 4.61
C TYR A 184 14.25 3.37 4.50
N ASN A 185 15.05 3.46 3.44
CA ASN A 185 15.72 4.69 3.09
C ASN A 185 14.75 5.70 2.42
N ARG A 186 15.21 6.94 2.25
CA ARG A 186 14.46 8.02 1.59
C ARG A 186 14.22 7.81 0.10
N GLY A 187 14.88 6.83 -0.52
CA GLY A 187 14.63 6.43 -1.90
C GLY A 187 13.33 5.62 -2.01
N THR A 188 13.12 4.69 -1.08
CA THR A 188 11.95 3.80 -1.03
C THR A 188 10.69 4.51 -0.51
N ILE A 189 10.79 5.20 0.63
CA ILE A 189 9.66 5.94 1.23
C ILE A 189 9.93 7.44 1.09
N ASP A 190 9.04 8.13 0.39
CA ASP A 190 8.95 9.58 0.34
C ASP A 190 7.63 10.01 0.98
N SER A 191 7.71 10.82 2.03
CA SER A 191 6.54 11.38 2.69
C SER A 191 5.85 12.46 1.84
N LEU A 192 6.46 12.91 0.74
CA LEU A 192 5.94 14.00 -0.10
C LEU A 192 5.69 15.28 0.72
N GLY A 193 6.47 15.45 1.80
CA GLY A 193 6.34 16.57 2.74
C GLY A 193 5.20 16.45 3.75
N THR A 194 4.54 15.29 3.88
CA THR A 194 3.57 15.07 4.96
C THR A 194 4.27 14.85 6.31
N PRO A 195 3.68 15.36 7.41
CA PRO A 195 4.18 15.05 8.75
C PRO A 195 4.00 13.57 9.06
N TYR A 196 4.71 13.08 10.08
CA TYR A 196 4.50 11.72 10.60
C TYR A 196 3.09 11.58 11.18
N ASP A 197 2.39 10.52 10.78
CA ASP A 197 1.00 10.31 11.14
C ASP A 197 0.81 9.13 12.09
N TYR A 198 0.80 9.41 13.39
CA TYR A 198 0.50 8.40 14.41
C TYR A 198 -0.88 7.74 14.24
N GLY A 199 -1.82 8.43 13.60
CA GLY A 199 -3.18 7.95 13.35
C GLY A 199 -3.34 7.27 12.00
N SER A 200 -2.26 7.07 11.24
CA SER A 200 -2.30 6.43 9.93
C SER A 200 -2.89 5.02 10.05
N VAL A 201 -3.74 4.65 9.08
CA VAL A 201 -4.21 3.26 8.96
C VAL A 201 -3.05 2.29 8.67
N MET A 202 -1.93 2.81 8.15
CA MET A 202 -0.70 2.07 7.84
C MET A 202 0.29 2.02 9.01
N HIS A 203 -0.08 2.53 10.18
CA HIS A 203 0.78 2.45 11.37
C HIS A 203 0.50 1.17 12.15
N TYR A 204 1.55 0.45 12.56
CA TYR A 204 1.41 -0.65 13.51
C TYR A 204 0.84 -0.24 14.87
N GLY A 205 0.18 -1.19 15.54
CA GLY A 205 -0.15 -1.07 16.96
C GLY A 205 1.08 -1.06 17.86
N SER A 206 0.91 -0.53 19.07
CA SER A 206 2.00 -0.40 20.05
C SER A 206 2.60 -1.74 20.47
N ARG A 207 1.89 -2.86 20.28
CA ARG A 207 2.30 -4.22 20.69
C ARG A 207 2.57 -5.16 19.51
N ALA A 208 2.67 -4.63 18.28
CA ALA A 208 2.94 -5.44 17.10
C ALA A 208 4.17 -6.35 17.33
N PHE A 209 4.04 -7.65 17.04
CA PHE A 209 5.11 -8.66 17.19
C PHE A 209 5.77 -8.70 18.59
N SER A 210 5.02 -8.37 19.65
CA SER A 210 5.51 -8.42 21.03
C SER A 210 5.69 -9.85 21.51
N LYS A 211 6.85 -10.19 22.07
CA LYS A 211 7.10 -11.51 22.68
C LYS A 211 6.65 -11.60 24.14
N ASN A 212 6.29 -10.48 24.76
CA ASN A 212 6.04 -10.39 26.20
C ASN A 212 4.81 -9.54 26.56
N GLY A 213 3.98 -9.20 25.57
CA GLY A 213 2.79 -8.36 25.75
C GLY A 213 3.08 -6.88 26.08
N ARG A 214 4.35 -6.48 26.16
CA ARG A 214 4.78 -5.09 26.37
C ARG A 214 4.88 -4.35 25.04
N PRO A 215 4.79 -3.00 25.04
CA PRO A 215 4.89 -2.24 23.81
C PRO A 215 6.22 -2.46 23.07
N THR A 216 6.14 -2.70 21.76
CA THR A 216 7.26 -2.73 20.82
C THR A 216 7.48 -1.36 20.16
N ILE A 217 6.43 -0.53 20.08
CA ILE A 217 6.50 0.86 19.60
C ILE A 217 5.90 1.78 20.65
N VAL A 218 6.66 2.80 21.04
CA VAL A 218 6.22 3.84 21.99
C VAL A 218 6.25 5.20 21.30
N ALA A 219 5.10 5.89 21.24
CA ALA A 219 5.04 7.25 20.75
C ALA A 219 5.77 8.21 21.71
N LYS A 220 6.55 9.14 21.16
CA LYS A 220 7.20 10.21 21.93
C LYS A 220 6.21 11.31 22.32
N GLN A 221 5.14 11.46 21.55
CA GLN A 221 4.03 12.35 21.89
C GLN A 221 3.09 11.67 22.89
N SER A 222 2.76 12.37 23.99
CA SER A 222 1.82 11.88 25.00
C SER A 222 0.39 11.81 24.48
N GLY A 223 -0.40 10.85 25.00
CA GLY A 223 -1.82 10.68 24.68
C GLY A 223 -2.13 10.08 23.32
N VAL A 224 -1.12 9.62 22.58
CA VAL A 224 -1.27 9.02 21.25
C VAL A 224 -1.56 7.52 21.36
N THR A 225 -2.59 7.06 20.63
CA THR A 225 -2.88 5.64 20.42
C THR A 225 -2.49 5.24 19.00
N LEU A 226 -1.61 4.24 18.86
CA LEU A 226 -1.12 3.73 17.59
C LEU A 226 -1.95 2.52 17.12
N GLY A 227 -1.96 2.25 15.81
CA GLY A 227 -2.54 1.02 15.25
C GLY A 227 -4.04 1.04 15.04
N GLN A 228 -4.63 2.22 14.87
CA GLN A 228 -6.07 2.31 14.59
C GLN A 228 -6.42 1.60 13.26
N ARG A 229 -7.58 0.93 13.24
CA ARG A 229 -8.17 0.28 12.04
C ARG A 229 -9.61 0.71 11.80
N ARG A 230 -9.92 1.97 12.08
CA ARG A 230 -11.25 2.57 11.85
C ARG A 230 -11.42 3.03 10.40
N GLY A 231 -10.36 3.53 9.78
CA GLY A 231 -10.37 4.06 8.42
C GLY A 231 -9.15 4.93 8.15
N LEU A 232 -9.16 5.63 7.02
CA LEU A 232 -8.07 6.54 6.63
C LEU A 232 -8.04 7.77 7.52
N SER A 233 -6.84 8.16 7.93
CA SER A 233 -6.59 9.48 8.48
C SER A 233 -6.69 10.57 7.39
N ALA A 234 -6.72 11.83 7.80
CA ALA A 234 -6.64 12.94 6.86
C ALA A 234 -5.27 13.00 6.15
N ILE A 235 -4.20 12.55 6.81
CA ILE A 235 -2.84 12.56 6.25
C ILE A 235 -2.66 11.39 5.26
N ASP A 236 -3.23 10.21 5.54
CA ASP A 236 -3.27 9.08 4.60
C ASP A 236 -3.86 9.53 3.26
N ALA A 237 -5.04 10.17 3.30
CA ALA A 237 -5.73 10.65 2.12
C ALA A 237 -4.94 11.76 1.40
N LYS A 238 -4.37 12.71 2.15
CA LYS A 238 -3.53 13.78 1.58
C LYS A 238 -2.32 13.23 0.87
N GLN A 239 -1.58 12.32 1.51
CA GLN A 239 -0.38 11.70 0.94
C GLN A 239 -0.72 10.90 -0.30
N MET A 240 -1.85 10.18 -0.31
CA MET A 240 -2.31 9.44 -1.48
C MET A 240 -2.62 10.37 -2.66
N ASN A 241 -3.31 11.50 -2.41
CA ASN A 241 -3.58 12.49 -3.46
C ASN A 241 -2.31 13.15 -3.99
N LEU A 242 -1.32 13.41 -3.13
CA LEU A 242 -0.01 13.91 -3.57
C LEU A 242 0.71 12.86 -4.43
N MET A 243 0.67 11.60 -4.00
CA MET A 243 1.27 10.48 -4.73
C MET A 243 0.61 10.29 -6.09
N TYR A 244 -0.72 10.32 -6.17
CA TYR A 244 -1.45 10.13 -7.42
C TYR A 244 -1.72 11.42 -8.19
N LYS A 245 -1.12 12.55 -7.82
CA LYS A 245 -1.41 13.86 -8.43
C LYS A 245 -1.33 13.83 -9.96
N SER A 246 -0.29 13.24 -10.54
CA SER A 246 -0.13 13.14 -12.00
C SER A 246 -1.13 12.19 -12.66
N GLU A 247 -1.53 11.13 -11.96
CA GLU A 247 -2.48 10.13 -12.46
C GLU A 247 -3.91 10.71 -12.46
N CYS A 248 -4.28 11.37 -11.37
CA CYS A 248 -5.61 11.89 -11.15
C CYS A 248 -5.87 13.24 -11.82
N SER A 249 -4.85 14.10 -11.96
CA SER A 249 -4.98 15.38 -12.68
C SER A 249 -5.11 15.18 -14.19
N GLY A 250 -4.99 13.95 -14.68
CA GLY A 250 -5.22 13.55 -16.07
C GLY A 250 -6.34 12.53 -16.20
N GLY A 251 -7.46 12.75 -15.46
CA GLY A 251 -8.62 11.87 -15.40
C GLY A 251 -8.88 11.09 -16.69
N GLY A 252 -8.95 9.76 -16.55
CA GLY A 252 -9.24 8.87 -17.66
C GLY A 252 -10.58 9.24 -18.32
N GLY A 253 -10.51 9.85 -19.49
CA GLY A 253 -11.66 10.16 -20.32
C GLY A 253 -11.34 11.11 -21.47
N GLY A 254 -10.64 10.62 -22.50
CA GLY A 254 -10.63 11.19 -23.85
C GLY A 254 -9.87 12.52 -24.05
N GLY A 255 -8.90 12.49 -24.97
CA GLY A 255 -8.50 13.65 -25.78
C GLY A 255 -7.97 14.89 -25.04
N GLY A 256 -6.64 14.96 -24.87
CA GLY A 256 -6.02 16.23 -24.49
C GLY A 256 -4.67 16.14 -23.79
N SER A 257 -3.80 15.16 -24.11
CA SER A 257 -2.39 15.40 -23.81
C SER A 257 -1.93 16.51 -24.71
N SER A 258 -1.35 17.58 -24.15
CA SER A 258 -0.66 18.60 -24.94
C SER A 258 0.14 17.92 -26.04
N CYS A 259 -0.17 18.28 -27.29
CA CYS A 259 0.39 17.59 -28.45
C CYS A 259 1.81 18.09 -28.70
N VAL A 260 2.75 17.57 -27.92
CA VAL A 260 4.14 18.02 -27.92
C VAL A 260 5.09 16.87 -28.15
N ASN A 261 6.25 17.21 -28.72
CA ASN A 261 7.41 16.33 -28.79
C ASN A 261 8.26 16.59 -27.54
N ASN A 262 8.51 15.55 -26.76
CA ASN A 262 9.33 15.61 -25.55
C ASN A 262 10.82 15.38 -25.84
N HIS A 263 11.20 15.32 -27.12
CA HIS A 263 12.58 15.16 -27.54
C HIS A 263 12.85 15.94 -28.84
N SER A 264 14.01 16.61 -28.90
CA SER A 264 14.39 17.48 -30.04
C SER A 264 14.50 16.74 -31.38
N ARG A 265 14.88 15.45 -31.35
CA ARG A 265 14.99 14.58 -32.53
C ARG A 265 13.71 13.83 -32.94
N CYS A 266 12.54 14.17 -32.35
CA CYS A 266 11.30 13.46 -32.66
C CYS A 266 10.92 13.50 -34.14
N ASP A 267 11.15 14.63 -34.82
CA ASP A 267 10.86 14.75 -36.25
C ASP A 267 11.79 13.89 -37.11
N GLU A 268 13.09 13.86 -36.79
CA GLU A 268 14.09 13.02 -37.46
C GLU A 268 13.74 11.54 -37.34
N TRP A 269 13.39 11.08 -36.14
CA TRP A 269 13.03 9.68 -35.90
C TRP A 269 11.70 9.31 -36.55
N ALA A 270 10.72 10.21 -36.54
CA ALA A 270 9.47 10.00 -37.25
C ALA A 270 9.71 9.86 -38.78
N GLN A 271 10.57 10.69 -39.37
CA GLN A 271 10.98 10.58 -40.78
C GLN A 271 11.69 9.26 -41.09
N ARG A 272 12.47 8.71 -40.14
CA ARG A 272 13.12 7.39 -40.26
C ARG A 272 12.18 6.19 -40.06
N GLY A 273 10.90 6.46 -39.78
CA GLY A 273 9.86 5.44 -39.62
C GLY A 273 9.80 4.83 -38.21
N GLU A 274 10.44 5.45 -37.21
CA GLU A 274 10.46 4.94 -35.83
C GLU A 274 9.07 4.87 -35.20
N CYS A 275 8.10 5.68 -35.67
CA CYS A 275 6.72 5.57 -35.19
C CYS A 275 6.12 4.16 -35.42
N LYS A 276 6.61 3.42 -36.43
CA LYS A 276 6.22 2.02 -36.70
C LYS A 276 7.21 1.00 -36.13
N LYS A 277 8.51 1.29 -36.16
CA LYS A 277 9.57 0.37 -35.69
C LYS A 277 9.69 0.35 -34.16
N ASN A 278 9.46 1.49 -33.52
CA ASN A 278 9.54 1.68 -32.06
C ASN A 278 8.29 2.42 -31.52
N PRO A 279 7.08 1.87 -31.71
CA PRO A 279 5.83 2.55 -31.36
C PRO A 279 5.71 2.78 -29.85
N ARG A 280 6.27 1.89 -29.03
CA ARG A 280 6.20 1.99 -27.57
C ARG A 280 6.88 3.25 -27.03
N TRP A 281 8.00 3.65 -27.62
CA TRP A 281 8.72 4.86 -27.22
C TRP A 281 8.20 6.10 -27.95
N MET A 282 7.97 5.98 -29.26
CA MET A 282 7.63 7.10 -30.13
C MET A 282 6.21 7.65 -29.88
N LEU A 283 5.23 6.79 -29.62
CA LEU A 283 3.84 7.24 -29.38
C LEU A 283 3.65 7.89 -28.01
N VAL A 284 4.63 7.80 -27.12
CA VAL A 284 4.62 8.44 -25.80
C VAL A 284 5.40 9.76 -25.83
N ASN A 285 6.56 9.78 -26.49
CA ASN A 285 7.50 10.90 -26.43
C ASN A 285 7.47 11.82 -27.67
N CYS A 286 6.98 11.33 -28.81
CA CYS A 286 6.98 12.05 -30.09
C CYS A 286 5.56 12.12 -30.68
N LYS A 287 4.58 12.45 -29.83
CA LYS A 287 3.15 12.38 -30.16
C LYS A 287 2.79 13.26 -31.36
N LYS A 288 3.36 14.46 -31.42
CA LYS A 288 3.15 15.41 -32.52
C LYS A 288 3.80 14.89 -33.81
N SER A 289 5.07 14.49 -33.78
CA SER A 289 5.78 13.97 -34.97
C SER A 289 5.17 12.67 -35.51
N CYS A 290 4.66 11.81 -34.62
CA CYS A 290 3.98 10.58 -35.00
C CYS A 290 2.49 10.75 -35.29
N LYS A 291 1.98 12.00 -35.31
CA LYS A 291 0.58 12.32 -35.63
C LYS A 291 -0.43 11.57 -34.77
N VAL A 292 -0.07 11.32 -33.52
CA VAL A 292 -0.94 10.68 -32.51
C VAL A 292 -1.96 11.69 -31.96
N CYS A 293 -1.66 12.97 -32.11
CA CYS A 293 -2.48 14.12 -31.75
C CYS A 293 -2.22 15.27 -32.72
N SER A 294 -3.05 16.29 -32.67
CA SER A 294 -2.95 17.54 -33.43
C SER A 294 -3.09 18.74 -32.50
#